data_AF-A0A661NP10-F1
#
_entry.id   AF-A0A661NP10-F1
#
_cell.length_a   1.000
_cell.length_b   1.000
_cell.length_c   1.000
_cell.angle_alpha   90.00
_cell.angle_beta   90.00
_cell.angle_gamma   90.00
#
_symmetry.space_group_name_H-M   'P 1'
#
loop_
_entity.id
_entity.type
_entity.pdbx_description
1 polymer ?
#
loop_
_entity_poly.entity_id
_entity_poly.type
_entity_poly.pdbx_seq_one_letter_code
_entity_poly.pdbx_strand_id
1 'polypeptide(L)' 'MADAVHPSAKRLELALELADLGAELYATKMKREHPDWCAERIEHAVVAWFQTRPGAEHGDADGPRVPWPRDNG' A
#
# COMPACT_ATOMS: atom_id res chain seq x y z
N MET A 1 -14.16 -26.89 17.54
CA MET A 1 -14.23 -25.50 18.03
C MET A 1 -13.73 -24.62 16.91
N ALA A 2 -14.60 -23.82 16.30
CA ALA A 2 -14.18 -22.87 15.27
C ALA A 2 -13.26 -21.83 15.93
N ASP A 3 -12.05 -21.72 15.42
CA ASP A 3 -11.09 -20.70 15.82
C ASP A 3 -11.67 -19.34 15.41
N ALA A 4 -12.15 -18.57 16.39
CA ALA A 4 -12.79 -17.29 16.11
C ALA A 4 -11.71 -16.33 15.61
N VAL A 5 -11.68 -16.08 14.30
CA VAL A 5 -10.71 -15.17 13.67
C VAL A 5 -10.73 -13.84 14.41
N HIS A 6 -9.59 -13.47 14.99
CA HIS A 6 -9.46 -12.25 15.76
C HIS A 6 -9.85 -11.04 14.87
N PRO A 7 -10.66 -10.07 15.34
CA PRO A 7 -11.09 -8.94 14.52
C PRO A 7 -9.94 -8.16 13.86
N SER A 8 -8.77 -8.11 14.49
CA SER A 8 -7.57 -7.51 13.89
C SER A 8 -7.02 -8.31 12.71
N ALA A 9 -7.12 -9.64 12.71
CA ALA A 9 -6.70 -10.47 11.58
C ALA A 9 -7.57 -10.21 10.35
N LYS A 10 -8.90 -10.09 10.52
CA LYS A 10 -9.81 -9.71 9.42
C LYS A 10 -9.55 -8.31 8.87
N ARG A 11 -9.25 -7.33 9.73
CA ARG A 11 -8.85 -6.00 9.28
C ARG A 11 -7.53 -6.00 8.53
N LEU A 12 -6.56 -6.80 8.98
CA LEU A 12 -5.27 -6.93 8.30
C LEU A 12 -5.43 -7.59 6.93
N GLU A 13 -6.19 -8.69 6.85
CA GLU A 13 -6.53 -9.37 5.59
C GLU A 13 -7.12 -8.38 4.59
N LEU A 14 -8.14 -7.63 5.00
CA LEU A 14 -8.75 -6.60 4.16
C LEU A 14 -7.75 -5.49 3.76
N ALA A 15 -6.88 -5.06 4.66
CA ALA A 15 -5.88 -4.04 4.35
C ALA A 15 -4.87 -4.53 3.30
N LEU A 16 -4.48 -5.80 3.35
CA LEU A 16 -3.60 -6.42 2.35
C LEU A 16 -4.31 -6.54 0.99
N GLU A 17 -5.57 -7.00 0.97
CA GLU A 17 -6.38 -7.06 -0.26
C GLU A 17 -6.51 -5.68 -0.92
N LEU A 18 -6.76 -4.63 -0.12
CA LEU A 18 -6.85 -3.26 -0.63
C LEU A 18 -5.50 -2.73 -1.14
N ALA A 19 -4.39 -3.15 -0.53
CA ALA A 19 -3.05 -2.79 -1.02
C ALA A 19 -2.76 -3.43 -2.38
N ASP A 20 -3.09 -4.71 -2.55
CA ASP A 20 -2.94 -5.43 -3.82
C ASP A 20 -3.80 -4.80 -4.92
N LEU A 21 -5.07 -4.53 -4.63
CA LEU A 21 -5.98 -3.84 -5.55
C LEU A 21 -5.43 -2.45 -5.94
N GLY A 22 -4.88 -1.71 -4.98
CA GLY A 22 -4.26 -0.40 -5.23
C GLY A 22 -3.08 -0.51 -6.21
N ALA A 23 -2.24 -1.53 -6.07
CA ALA A 23 -1.13 -1.78 -6.98
C ALA A 23 -1.60 -2.07 -8.41
N GLU A 24 -2.65 -2.88 -8.58
CA GLU A 24 -3.23 -3.19 -9.89
C GLU A 24 -3.82 -1.96 -10.58
N LEU A 25 -4.54 -1.12 -9.82
CA LEU A 25 -5.10 0.13 -10.34
C LEU A 25 -4.00 1.09 -10.76
N TYR A 26 -2.93 1.22 -9.97
CA TYR A 26 -1.79 2.07 -10.33
C TYR A 26 -1.05 1.53 -11.56
N ALA A 27 -0.81 0.22 -11.65
CA ALA A 27 -0.22 -0.40 -12.84
C ALA A 27 -1.06 -0.15 -14.10
N THR A 28 -2.40 -0.24 -13.98
CA THR A 28 -3.33 0.06 -15.08
C THR A 28 -3.27 1.52 -15.50
N LYS A 29 -3.16 2.45 -14.55
CA LYS A 29 -2.92 3.87 -14.81
C LYS A 29 -1.60 4.06 -15.59
N MET A 30 -0.51 3.44 -15.15
CA MET A 30 0.80 3.54 -15.82
C MET A 30 0.76 3.02 -17.26
N LYS A 31 0.07 1.90 -17.52
CA LYS A 31 -0.12 1.38 -18.89
C LYS A 31 -0.84 2.38 -19.79
N ARG A 32 -1.81 3.11 -19.25
CA ARG A 32 -2.56 4.14 -20.01
C ARG A 32 -1.74 5.39 -20.26
N GLU A 33 -0.98 5.85 -19.27
CA GLU A 33 -0.17 7.08 -19.36
C GLU A 33 1.14 6.86 -20.14
N HIS A 34 1.63 5.61 -20.16
CA HIS A 34 2.87 5.23 -20.81
C HIS A 34 2.69 3.94 -21.64
N PRO A 35 2.05 4.04 -22.83
CA PRO A 35 1.79 2.89 -23.68
C PRO A 35 3.03 2.10 -24.12
N ASP A 36 4.19 2.76 -24.17
CA ASP A 36 5.46 2.18 -24.62
C ASP A 36 6.27 1.52 -23.49
N TRP A 37 5.78 1.56 -22.25
CA TRP A 37 6.48 0.92 -21.14
C TRP A 37 6.32 -0.60 -21.16
N CYS A 38 7.44 -1.31 -20.96
CA CYS A 38 7.41 -2.75 -20.73
C CYS A 38 6.89 -3.07 -19.31
N ALA A 39 6.57 -4.35 -19.09
CA ALA A 39 6.01 -4.83 -17.82
C ALA A 39 6.96 -4.56 -16.65
N GLU A 40 8.26 -4.81 -16.83
CA GLU A 40 9.28 -4.61 -15.80
C GLU A 40 9.35 -3.14 -15.37
N ARG A 41 9.21 -2.21 -16.31
CA ARG A 41 9.23 -0.77 -16.01
C ARG A 41 7.99 -0.33 -15.24
N ILE A 42 6.83 -0.91 -15.55
CA ILE A 42 5.59 -0.66 -14.80
C ILE A 42 5.72 -1.20 -13.38
N GLU A 43 6.26 -2.41 -13.20
CA GLU A 43 6.50 -2.99 -11.87
C GLU A 43 7.44 -2.11 -11.04
N HIS A 44 8.55 -1.65 -11.62
CA HIS A 44 9.46 -0.70 -10.96
C HIS A 44 8.74 0.59 -10.52
N ALA A 45 7.82 1.12 -11.34
CA ALA A 45 7.04 2.30 -11.00
C ALA A 45 6.07 2.03 -9.83
N VAL A 46 5.42 0.87 -9.81
CA VAL A 46 4.54 0.45 -8.68
C VAL A 46 5.34 0.35 -7.39
N VAL A 47 6.53 -0.27 -7.42
CA VAL A 47 7.41 -0.36 -6.25
C VAL A 47 7.84 1.03 -5.76
N ALA A 48 8.25 1.92 -6.67
CA ALA A 48 8.62 3.29 -6.33
C ALA A 48 7.44 4.07 -5.73
N TRP A 49 6.22 3.83 -6.21
CA TRP A 49 5.01 4.44 -5.69
C TRP A 49 4.71 4.01 -4.24
N PHE A 50 4.95 2.74 -3.88
CA PHE A 50 4.83 2.30 -2.48
C PHE A 50 5.85 2.95 -1.54
N GLN A 51 7.05 3.27 -2.03
CA GLN A 51 8.12 3.85 -1.22
C GLN A 51 7.91 5.35 -0.98
N THR A 52 7.50 6.06 -2.03
CA THR A 52 7.41 7.53 -2.02
C THR A 52 6.00 8.04 -1.74
N ARG A 53 4.97 7.25 -2.07
CA ARG A 53 3.55 7.52 -1.83
C ARG A 53 3.17 8.99 -2.10
N PRO A 54 3.38 9.50 -3.33
CA PRO A 54 3.13 10.90 -3.65
C PRO A 54 1.67 11.29 -3.35
N GLY A 55 1.48 12.39 -2.62
CA GLY A 55 0.21 12.84 -2.05
C GLY A 55 -0.11 12.30 -0.65
N ALA A 56 0.67 11.36 -0.14
CA ALA A 56 0.57 10.78 1.20
C ALA A 56 1.95 10.71 1.88
N GLU A 57 2.81 11.69 1.60
CA GLU A 57 4.18 11.79 2.12
C GLU A 57 4.22 11.96 3.64
N HIS A 58 3.08 12.11 4.31
CA HIS A 58 2.96 12.20 5.76
C HIS A 58 2.09 11.09 6.37
N GLY A 59 1.62 10.15 5.55
CA GLY A 59 0.63 9.14 5.93
C GLY A 59 -0.79 9.53 5.53
N ASP A 60 -1.70 8.55 5.57
CA ASP A 60 -3.10 8.71 5.14
C ASP A 60 -4.03 9.15 6.29
N ALA A 61 -3.49 9.41 7.48
CA ALA A 61 -4.25 9.75 8.68
C ALA A 61 -3.75 11.05 9.31
N ASP A 62 -4.67 11.81 9.91
CA ASP A 62 -4.33 12.99 10.68
C ASP A 62 -3.51 12.61 11.92
N GLY A 63 -2.39 13.30 12.13
CA GLY A 63 -1.55 13.14 13.32
C GLY A 63 -0.06 13.28 13.05
N PRO A 64 0.77 13.47 14.11
CA PRO A 64 2.21 13.53 13.96
C PRO A 64 2.77 12.14 13.61
N ARG A 65 3.78 12.09 12.74
CA ARG A 65 4.58 10.89 12.50
C ARG A 65 5.22 10.45 13.82
N VAL A 66 4.94 9.22 14.27
CA VAL A 66 5.56 8.63 15.45
C VAL A 66 6.67 7.67 15.01
N PRO A 67 7.93 7.85 15.45
CA PRO A 67 9.00 6.91 15.13
C PRO A 67 8.72 5.54 15.75
N TRP A 68 9.13 4.48 15.04
CA TRP A 68 9.15 3.11 15.55
C TRP A 68 10.60 2.70 15.83
N PRO A 69 10.91 1.98 16.93
CA PRO A 69 9.99 1.48 17.95
C PRO A 69 9.40 2.58 18.83
N ARG A 70 8.15 2.39 19.26
CA ARG A 70 7.52 3.30 20.23
C ARG A 70 8.18 3.09 21.58
N ASP A 71 8.51 4.19 22.23
CA ASP A 71 8.93 4.17 23.63
C ASP A 71 7.69 3.88 24.47
N ASN A 72 7.56 2.64 24.94
CA ASN A 72 6.49 2.20 25.82
C ASN A 72 7.00 2.42 27.25
N GLY A 73 6.93 3.65 27.74
CA GLY A 73 7.26 3.96 29.14
C GLY A 73 6.52 3.10 30.15
#